data_AF-A0A1Y3T109-F1
#
_entry.id   AF-A0A1Y3T109-F1
#
_cell.length_a   1.000
_cell.length_b   1.000
_cell.length_c   1.000
_cell.angle_alpha   90.00
_cell.angle_beta   90.00
_cell.angle_gamma   90.00
#
_symmetry.space_group_name_H-M   'P 1'
#
loop_
_entity.id
_entity.type
_entity.pdbx_description
1 polymer ?
#
loop_
_entity_poly.entity_id
_entity_poly.type
_entity_poly.pdbx_seq_one_letter_code
_entity_poly.pdbx_strand_id
1 'polypeptide(L)'
;MTYVLAQYTIRSKQEYIFRSNRVTEIIGASDNITRSWDILFEQAEKLFEQSGVPGKKTLRLADQKEFHISEIAEAFRTNTLHMVELFRGGGNETILFDSHDSFIKVNKAFSYYLLKKYPGLIPMAVCSEYTGDYQHDYTCLMQEADREKNE
;
A
#
# COMPACT_ATOMS: atom_id res chain seq x y z
N MET A 1 2.61 -3.04 21.04
CA MET A 1 2.98 -2.92 19.62
C MET A 1 1.80 -2.28 18.92
N THR A 2 2.04 -1.21 18.17
CA THR A 2 0.97 -0.47 17.49
C THR A 2 1.08 -0.78 16.00
N TYR A 3 0.06 -1.42 15.46
CA TYR A 3 -0.02 -1.66 14.02
C TYR A 3 -0.46 -0.39 13.32
N VAL A 4 -0.16 -0.29 12.03
CA VAL A 4 -0.43 0.90 11.23
C VAL A 4 -1.32 0.53 10.07
N LEU A 5 -2.47 1.20 9.98
CA LEU A 5 -3.35 1.11 8.82
C LEU A 5 -2.95 2.22 7.84
N ALA A 6 -2.67 1.84 6.59
CA ALA A 6 -2.22 2.76 5.56
C ALA A 6 -3.13 2.72 4.34
N GLN A 7 -3.31 3.87 3.71
CA GLN A 7 -3.99 4.02 2.44
C GLN A 7 -3.01 4.56 1.41
N TYR A 8 -2.78 3.78 0.36
CA TYR A 8 -2.07 4.24 -0.82
C TYR A 8 -3.05 4.63 -1.91
N THR A 9 -2.71 5.69 -2.65
CA THR A 9 -3.41 6.15 -3.83
C THR A 9 -2.44 6.76 -4.83
N ILE A 10 -2.88 6.93 -6.07
CA ILE A 10 -2.17 7.73 -7.07
C ILE A 10 -2.91 9.07 -7.20
N ARG A 11 -2.20 10.20 -7.03
CA ARG A 11 -2.79 11.52 -7.28
C ARG A 11 -3.01 11.74 -8.77
N SER A 12 -4.01 12.56 -9.11
CA SER A 12 -4.30 12.99 -10.48
C SER A 12 -4.47 11.84 -11.49
N LYS A 13 -5.08 10.71 -11.08
CA LYS A 13 -5.27 9.51 -11.94
C LYS A 13 -5.87 9.84 -13.31
N GLN A 14 -6.92 10.66 -13.31
CA GLN A 14 -7.64 11.04 -14.53
C GLN A 14 -6.72 11.82 -15.47
N GLU A 15 -5.98 12.79 -14.94
CA GLU A 15 -5.02 13.57 -15.73
C GLU A 15 -3.87 12.69 -16.26
N TYR A 16 -3.39 11.73 -15.45
CA TYR A 16 -2.37 10.79 -15.88
C TYR A 16 -2.87 9.88 -17.02
N ILE A 17 -4.06 9.28 -16.87
CA ILE A 17 -4.65 8.36 -17.84
C ILE A 17 -4.98 9.08 -19.16
N PHE A 18 -5.58 10.28 -19.06
CA PHE A 18 -6.07 11.03 -20.22
C PHE A 18 -5.12 12.14 -20.67
N ARG A 19 -3.83 12.05 -20.33
CA ARG A 19 -2.80 12.99 -20.81
C ARG A 19 -2.65 12.98 -22.34
N SER A 20 -3.10 11.90 -22.98
CA SER A 20 -3.10 11.70 -24.42
C SER A 20 -4.48 11.24 -24.89
N ASN A 21 -4.80 11.50 -26.16
CA ASN A 21 -6.01 11.02 -26.83
C ASN A 21 -5.81 9.67 -27.54
N ARG A 22 -4.61 9.08 -27.50
CA ARG A 22 -4.30 7.81 -28.13
C ARG A 22 -4.77 6.67 -27.22
N VAL A 23 -5.71 5.86 -27.72
CA VAL A 23 -6.32 4.77 -26.96
C VAL A 23 -5.29 3.81 -26.35
N THR A 24 -4.22 3.48 -27.08
CA THR A 24 -3.16 2.61 -26.58
C THR A 24 -2.40 3.22 -25.40
N GLU A 25 -2.18 4.54 -25.39
CA GLU A 25 -1.51 5.25 -24.29
C GLU A 25 -2.43 5.35 -23.07
N ILE A 26 -3.73 5.57 -23.28
CA ILE A 26 -4.76 5.56 -22.22
C ILE A 26 -4.81 4.19 -21.52
N ILE A 27 -4.86 3.11 -22.30
CA ILE A 27 -4.85 1.73 -21.77
C ILE A 27 -3.56 1.48 -20.98
N GLY A 28 -2.40 1.84 -21.55
CA GLY A 28 -1.11 1.66 -20.88
C GLY A 28 -0.99 2.46 -19.58
N ALA A 29 -1.49 3.70 -19.55
CA ALA A 29 -1.50 4.51 -18.34
C ALA A 29 -2.39 3.93 -17.24
N SER A 30 -3.57 3.40 -17.60
CA SER A 30 -4.45 2.69 -16.66
C SER A 30 -3.77 1.41 -16.12
N ASP A 31 -3.09 0.67 -16.98
CA ASP A 31 -2.36 -0.54 -16.60
C ASP A 31 -1.20 -0.23 -15.66
N ASN A 32 -0.47 0.87 -15.89
CA ASN A 32 0.59 1.33 -14.98
C ASN A 32 0.07 1.62 -13.56
N ILE A 33 -1.12 2.22 -13.42
CA ILE A 33 -1.75 2.45 -12.11
C ILE A 33 -2.15 1.13 -11.46
N THR A 34 -2.62 0.15 -12.23
CA THR A 34 -2.91 -1.18 -11.68
C THR A 34 -1.64 -1.87 -11.21
N ARG A 35 -0.56 -1.76 -11.99
CA ARG A 35 0.75 -2.36 -11.73
C ARG A 35 1.49 -1.74 -10.54
N SER A 36 1.20 -0.48 -10.18
CA SER A 36 1.86 0.17 -9.03
C SER A 36 1.67 -0.62 -7.73
N TRP A 37 0.54 -1.27 -7.54
CA TRP A 37 0.30 -2.06 -6.33
C TRP A 37 1.10 -3.34 -6.29
N ASP A 38 1.35 -3.97 -7.45
CA ASP A 38 2.28 -5.09 -7.49
C ASP A 38 3.72 -4.63 -7.22
N ILE A 39 4.10 -3.45 -7.73
CA ILE A 39 5.40 -2.84 -7.43
C ILE A 39 5.55 -2.57 -5.93
N LEU A 40 4.51 -2.09 -5.26
CA LEU A 40 4.51 -1.85 -3.81
C LEU A 40 4.88 -3.13 -3.04
N PHE A 41 4.23 -4.24 -3.36
CA PHE A 41 4.52 -5.54 -2.76
C PHE A 41 5.91 -6.07 -3.14
N GLU A 42 6.34 -5.89 -4.40
CA GLU A 42 7.68 -6.28 -4.84
C GLU A 42 8.78 -5.50 -4.10
N GLN A 43 8.59 -4.20 -3.85
CA GLN A 43 9.55 -3.42 -3.06
C GLN A 43 9.54 -3.80 -1.59
N ALA A 44 8.36 -4.10 -1.03
CA ALA A 44 8.23 -4.56 0.34
C ALA A 44 8.95 -5.90 0.57
N GLU A 45 8.73 -6.90 -0.29
CA GLU A 45 9.41 -8.20 -0.18
C GLU A 45 10.93 -8.04 -0.28
N LYS A 46 11.44 -7.29 -1.26
CA LYS A 46 12.90 -7.04 -1.38
C LYS A 46 13.50 -6.39 -0.13
N LEU A 47 12.74 -5.54 0.54
CA LEU A 47 13.15 -4.87 1.76
C LEU A 47 13.15 -5.84 2.95
N PHE A 48 12.11 -6.67 3.06
CA PHE A 48 11.95 -7.61 4.17
C PHE A 48 12.79 -8.89 4.03
N GLU A 49 13.14 -9.33 2.82
CA GLU A 49 14.07 -10.45 2.59
C GLU A 49 15.44 -10.20 3.23
N GLN A 50 15.84 -8.93 3.35
CA GLN A 50 17.10 -8.53 3.99
C GLN A 50 17.08 -8.70 5.52
N SER A 51 15.94 -9.05 6.13
CA SER A 51 15.78 -9.24 7.58
C SER A 51 16.32 -10.58 8.10
N GLY A 52 16.64 -11.54 7.23
CA GLY A 52 17.25 -12.82 7.59
C GLY A 52 16.29 -13.91 8.07
N VAL A 53 14.97 -13.66 8.12
CA VAL A 53 13.97 -14.69 8.41
C VAL A 53 13.39 -15.24 7.09
N PRO A 54 13.53 -16.54 6.79
CA PRO A 54 13.01 -17.12 5.55
C PRO A 54 11.48 -17.02 5.40
N GLY A 55 11.01 -16.96 4.15
CA GLY A 55 9.58 -16.98 3.81
C GLY A 55 9.06 -15.63 3.32
N LYS A 56 7.89 -15.67 2.65
CA LYS A 56 7.19 -14.49 2.14
C LYS A 56 6.75 -13.60 3.30
N LYS A 57 7.06 -12.31 3.25
CA LYS A 57 6.83 -11.35 4.36
C LYS A 57 5.63 -10.44 4.15
N THR A 58 4.96 -10.59 3.01
CA THR A 58 3.72 -9.92 2.69
C THR A 58 2.60 -10.92 2.43
N LEU A 59 1.37 -10.50 2.73
CA LEU A 59 0.16 -11.27 2.49
C LEU A 59 -0.83 -10.42 1.70
N ARG A 60 -1.58 -11.04 0.78
CA ARG A 60 -2.75 -10.44 0.15
C ARG A 60 -3.99 -11.20 0.56
N LEU A 61 -5.01 -10.51 1.09
CA LEU A 61 -6.23 -11.21 1.51
C LEU A 61 -7.06 -11.75 0.34
N ALA A 62 -6.88 -11.22 -0.87
CA ALA A 62 -7.46 -11.82 -2.07
C ALA A 62 -7.01 -13.28 -2.30
N ASP A 63 -5.86 -13.67 -1.75
CA ASP A 63 -5.32 -15.03 -1.82
C ASP A 63 -5.80 -15.93 -0.65
N GLN A 64 -6.61 -15.39 0.27
CA GLN A 64 -7.07 -16.09 1.48
C GLN A 64 -8.56 -16.42 1.42
N LYS A 65 -8.94 -17.54 2.05
CA LYS A 65 -10.35 -17.93 2.22
C LYS A 65 -10.99 -17.25 3.43
N GLU A 66 -10.22 -17.05 4.50
CA GLU A 66 -10.66 -16.44 5.75
C GLU A 66 -9.59 -15.48 6.28
N PHE A 67 -10.03 -14.47 7.06
CA PHE A 67 -9.16 -13.48 7.67
C PHE A 67 -9.42 -13.42 9.18
N HIS A 68 -8.37 -13.66 9.96
CA HIS A 68 -8.40 -13.57 11.42
C HIS A 68 -7.28 -12.65 11.90
N ILE A 69 -7.64 -11.52 12.51
CA ILE A 69 -6.65 -10.53 12.98
C ILE A 69 -5.68 -11.13 14.01
N SER A 70 -6.11 -12.11 14.80
CA SER A 70 -5.27 -12.82 15.77
C SER A 70 -4.10 -13.55 15.10
N GLU A 71 -4.32 -14.16 13.94
CA GLU A 71 -3.26 -14.85 13.19
C GLU A 71 -2.26 -13.86 12.61
N ILE A 72 -2.75 -12.72 12.10
CA ILE A 72 -1.89 -11.64 11.61
C ILE A 72 -1.07 -11.03 12.74
N ALA A 73 -1.70 -10.77 13.90
CA ALA A 73 -1.04 -10.24 15.08
C ALA A 73 0.10 -11.16 15.55
N GLU A 74 -0.13 -12.48 15.55
CA GLU A 74 0.89 -13.45 15.90
C GLU A 74 2.02 -13.50 14.86
N ALA A 75 1.69 -13.41 13.57
CA ALA A 75 2.67 -13.37 12.50
C ALA A 75 3.56 -12.12 12.56
N PHE A 76 2.97 -10.96 12.90
CA PHE A 76 3.69 -9.71 13.16
C PHE A 76 4.59 -9.84 14.40
N ARG A 77 4.07 -10.38 15.51
CA ARG A 77 4.83 -10.58 16.75
C ARG A 77 6.05 -11.50 16.56
N THR A 78 5.93 -12.50 15.68
CA THR A 78 6.99 -13.47 15.37
C THR A 78 7.89 -13.04 14.22
N ASN A 79 7.72 -11.84 13.66
CA ASN A 79 8.44 -11.33 12.48
C ASN A 79 8.37 -12.29 11.27
N THR A 80 7.30 -13.07 11.18
CA THR A 80 7.04 -13.95 10.03
C THR A 80 6.32 -13.21 8.91
N LEU A 81 5.64 -12.11 9.24
CA LEU A 81 4.91 -11.24 8.34
C LEU A 81 5.13 -9.78 8.77
N HIS A 82 5.13 -8.84 7.83
CA HIS A 82 5.29 -7.40 8.12
C HIS A 82 4.22 -6.51 7.47
N MET A 83 3.49 -7.05 6.48
CA MET A 83 2.57 -6.27 5.65
C MET A 83 1.43 -7.14 5.11
N VAL A 84 0.19 -6.63 5.17
CA VAL A 84 -1.01 -7.33 4.70
C VAL A 84 -1.88 -6.40 3.86
N GLU A 85 -2.22 -6.80 2.64
CA GLU A 85 -3.25 -6.15 1.81
C GLU A 85 -4.63 -6.43 2.41
N LEU A 86 -5.34 -5.41 2.87
CA LEU A 86 -6.72 -5.55 3.33
C LEU A 86 -7.73 -5.34 2.21
N PHE A 87 -7.43 -4.42 1.29
CA PHE A 87 -8.34 -4.08 0.19
C PHE A 87 -7.60 -3.43 -0.98
N ARG A 88 -7.87 -3.96 -2.19
CA ARG A 88 -7.45 -3.39 -3.48
C ARG A 88 -8.66 -2.99 -4.32
N GLY A 89 -8.76 -1.73 -4.70
CA GLY A 89 -9.87 -1.28 -5.56
C GLY A 89 -9.84 0.20 -5.93
N GLY A 90 -10.35 0.55 -7.11
CA GLY A 90 -10.46 1.95 -7.57
C GLY A 90 -9.11 2.66 -7.72
N GLY A 91 -8.02 1.91 -7.89
CA GLY A 91 -6.65 2.44 -7.86
C GLY A 91 -6.22 2.93 -6.47
N ASN A 92 -6.74 2.31 -5.42
CA ASN A 92 -6.31 2.51 -4.04
C ASN A 92 -5.93 1.16 -3.44
N GLU A 93 -4.99 1.19 -2.51
CA GLU A 93 -4.52 0.00 -1.78
C GLU A 93 -4.55 0.28 -0.28
N THR A 94 -5.29 -0.52 0.49
CA THR A 94 -5.38 -0.42 1.96
C THR A 94 -4.57 -1.54 2.57
N ILE A 95 -3.60 -1.18 3.42
CA ILE A 95 -2.59 -2.11 3.93
C ILE A 95 -2.47 -1.98 5.44
N LEU A 96 -2.34 -3.11 6.12
CA LEU A 96 -1.94 -3.18 7.52
C LEU A 96 -0.43 -3.48 7.61
N PHE A 97 0.29 -2.66 8.34
CA PHE A 97 1.70 -2.85 8.68
C PHE A 97 1.87 -3.25 10.14
N ASP A 98 2.89 -4.05 10.40
CA ASP A 98 3.30 -4.43 11.75
C ASP A 98 3.78 -3.24 12.60
N SER A 99 4.27 -2.18 11.94
CA SER A 99 4.81 -0.99 12.58
C SER A 99 4.84 0.22 11.65
N HIS A 100 4.92 1.41 12.25
CA HIS A 100 5.12 2.66 11.53
C HIS A 100 6.47 2.70 10.78
N ASP A 101 7.52 2.06 11.31
CA ASP A 101 8.83 2.00 10.67
C ASP A 101 8.78 1.20 9.35
N SER A 102 8.09 0.04 9.34
CA SER A 102 7.85 -0.72 8.12
C SER A 102 7.10 0.11 7.08
N PHE A 103 6.05 0.83 7.48
CA PHE A 103 5.30 1.73 6.61
C PHE A 103 6.23 2.77 5.95
N ILE A 104 7.03 3.50 6.73
CA ILE A 104 7.94 4.54 6.21
C ILE A 104 8.97 3.95 5.24
N LYS A 105 9.58 2.82 5.60
CA LYS A 105 10.61 2.15 4.78
C LYS A 105 10.04 1.67 3.45
N VAL A 106 8.90 0.99 3.48
CA VAL A 106 8.21 0.51 2.28
C VAL A 106 7.75 1.67 1.42
N ASN A 107 7.11 2.70 1.99
CA ASN A 107 6.65 3.87 1.26
C ASN A 107 7.81 4.59 0.55
N LYS A 108 8.96 4.74 1.23
CA LYS A 108 10.15 5.35 0.63
C LYS A 108 10.70 4.53 -0.54
N ALA A 109 10.80 3.21 -0.41
CA ALA A 109 11.27 2.34 -1.48
C ALA A 109 10.31 2.35 -2.68
N PHE A 110 9.01 2.25 -2.41
CA PHE A 110 7.94 2.27 -3.41
C PHE A 110 7.89 3.60 -4.18
N SER A 111 7.79 4.73 -3.46
CA SER A 111 7.71 6.06 -4.07
C SER A 111 8.95 6.38 -4.89
N TYR A 112 10.15 6.07 -4.39
CA TYR A 112 11.39 6.23 -5.15
C TYR A 112 11.38 5.42 -6.45
N TYR A 113 10.93 4.15 -6.40
CA TYR A 113 10.85 3.31 -7.58
C TYR A 113 9.89 3.87 -8.62
N LEU A 114 8.69 4.28 -8.21
CA LEU A 114 7.69 4.84 -9.12
C LEU A 114 8.16 6.14 -9.76
N LEU A 115 8.65 7.10 -8.98
CA LEU A 115 9.13 8.38 -9.51
C LEU A 115 10.25 8.20 -10.54
N LYS A 116 11.09 7.17 -10.36
CA LYS A 116 12.21 6.87 -11.27
C LYS A 116 11.80 6.12 -12.53
N LYS A 117 10.78 5.25 -12.45
CA LYS A 117 10.41 4.31 -13.53
C LYS A 117 9.12 4.65 -14.26
N TYR A 118 8.24 5.42 -13.63
CA TYR A 118 6.93 5.81 -14.14
C TYR A 118 6.76 7.34 -14.04
N PRO A 119 7.42 8.12 -14.90
CA PRO A 119 7.36 9.57 -14.85
C PRO A 119 5.91 10.09 -14.91
N GLY A 120 5.60 11.04 -14.02
CA GLY A 120 4.27 11.65 -13.91
C GLY A 120 3.26 10.84 -13.10
N LEU A 121 3.60 9.63 -12.63
CA LEU A 121 2.79 8.89 -11.68
C LEU A 121 3.20 9.29 -10.26
N ILE A 122 2.26 9.90 -9.52
CA ILE A 122 2.52 10.50 -8.22
C ILE A 122 1.85 9.64 -7.14
N PRO A 123 2.60 8.74 -6.46
CA PRO A 123 2.06 8.00 -5.34
C PRO A 123 1.85 8.91 -4.14
N MET A 124 0.79 8.65 -3.39
CA MET A 124 0.49 9.26 -2.11
C MET A 124 0.14 8.14 -1.14
N ALA A 125 0.62 8.27 0.09
CA ALA A 125 0.34 7.33 1.15
C ALA A 125 0.06 8.09 2.45
N VAL A 126 -1.00 7.70 3.15
CA VAL A 126 -1.31 8.19 4.49
C VAL A 126 -1.48 7.01 5.42
N CYS A 127 -1.35 7.25 6.72
CA CYS A 127 -1.53 6.20 7.71
C CYS A 127 -2.13 6.70 9.02
N SER A 128 -2.77 5.79 9.74
CA SER A 128 -3.23 5.99 11.12
C SER A 128 -2.87 4.77 11.97
N GLU A 129 -2.89 4.93 13.29
CA GLU A 129 -2.79 3.79 14.20
C GLU A 129 -4.01 2.88 14.02
N TYR A 130 -3.80 1.58 14.11
CA TYR A 130 -4.86 0.58 14.10
C TYR A 130 -5.33 0.32 15.53
N THR A 131 -6.63 0.48 15.77
CA THR A 131 -7.26 0.24 17.07
C THR A 131 -8.08 -1.06 17.10
N GLY A 132 -8.45 -1.57 15.92
CA GLY A 132 -9.36 -2.71 15.79
C GLY A 132 -10.83 -2.33 15.74
N ASP A 133 -11.18 -1.07 16.01
CA ASP A 133 -12.47 -0.50 15.66
C ASP A 133 -12.42 0.00 14.22
N TYR A 134 -13.04 -0.76 13.31
CA TYR A 134 -13.08 -0.43 11.89
C TYR A 134 -13.61 0.97 11.61
N GLN A 135 -14.67 1.40 12.30
CA GLN A 135 -15.30 2.68 12.01
C GLN A 135 -14.41 3.84 12.46
N HIS A 136 -13.77 3.69 13.62
CA HIS A 136 -12.78 4.65 14.11
C HIS A 136 -11.56 4.71 13.18
N ASP A 137 -10.95 3.56 12.90
CA ASP A 137 -9.72 3.46 12.09
C ASP A 137 -9.94 4.03 10.68
N TYR A 138 -11.06 3.69 10.04
CA TYR A 138 -11.41 4.22 8.73
C TYR A 138 -11.63 5.74 8.76
N THR A 139 -12.28 6.26 9.79
CA THR A 139 -12.52 7.71 9.94
C THR A 139 -11.19 8.46 10.07
N CYS A 140 -10.28 7.98 10.92
CA CYS A 140 -8.95 8.57 11.07
C CYS A 140 -8.16 8.53 9.75
N LEU A 141 -8.17 7.39 9.06
CA LEU A 141 -7.46 7.24 7.78
C LEU A 141 -7.99 8.18 6.69
N MET A 142 -9.30 8.39 6.62
CA MET A 142 -9.90 9.34 5.67
C MET A 142 -9.55 10.79 6.02
N GLN A 143 -9.52 11.15 7.31
CA GLN A 143 -9.09 12.49 7.74
C GLN A 143 -7.64 12.78 7.33
N GLU A 144 -6.74 11.81 7.49
CA GLU A 144 -5.35 11.95 7.03
C GLU A 144 -5.27 12.05 5.50
N ALA A 145 -6.05 11.24 4.78
CA ALA A 145 -6.12 11.31 3.31
C ALA A 145 -6.61 12.69 2.81
N ASP A 146 -7.57 13.29 3.51
CA ASP A 146 -8.10 14.60 3.13
C ASP A 146 -7.17 15.75 3.51
N ARG A 147 -6.39 15.63 4.58
CA ARG A 147 -5.31 16.59 4.91
C ARG A 147 -4.26 16.62 3.81
N GLU A 148 -3.69 15.46 3.50
CA GLU A 148 -2.62 15.32 2.50
C GLU A 148 -3.06 15.73 1.07
N LYS A 149 -4.35 15.56 0.72
CA LYS A 149 -4.87 16.03 -0.57
C LYS A 149 -4.94 17.55 -0.70
N ASN A 150 -5.14 18.24 0.43
CA ASN A 150 -5.31 19.69 0.51
C ASN A 150 -4.00 20.43 0.83
N GLU A 151 -2.90 19.70 1.03
CA GLU A 151 -1.52 20.19 1.02
C GLU A 151 -0.93 20.25 -0.41
#